data_AF-A0A9E3G4U2-F1
#
_entry.id   AF-A0A9E3G4U2-F1
#
_cell.length_a   1.000
_cell.length_b   1.000
_cell.length_c   1.000
_cell.angle_alpha   90.00
_cell.angle_beta   90.00
_cell.angle_gamma   90.00
#
_symmetry.space_group_name_H-M   'P 1'
#
loop_
_entity.id
_entity.type
_entity.pdbx_description
1 polymer ?
#
loop_
_entity_poly.entity_id
_entity_poly.type
_entity_poly.pdbx_seq_one_letter_code
_entity_poly.pdbx_strand_id
1 'polypeptide(L)'
;MNETVRNQAWIGDAVLSLYVREWLSPCIGQTVPDRNALHELFTSNQFLSGFGEPTAVEAEIGRIYLEQGLPAAFAHIQGRFAERFLRTARKLRLRVSSLTTANRPQSTQKTIHPQITQIDTD
;
A
#
# COMPACT_ATOMS: atom_id res chain seq x y z
N MET A 1 11.00 22.29 7.33
CA MET A 1 9.93 21.29 7.20
C MET A 1 9.30 21.12 8.57
N ASN A 2 7.97 21.21 8.67
CA ASN A 2 7.24 21.13 9.96
C ASN A 2 7.29 19.69 10.51
N GLU A 3 7.47 19.51 11.82
CA GLU A 3 7.50 18.22 12.50
C GLU A 3 6.22 17.40 12.27
N THR A 4 5.06 18.06 12.22
CA THR A 4 3.78 17.43 11.88
C THR A 4 3.81 16.80 10.49
N VAL A 5 4.40 17.47 9.50
CA VAL A 5 4.48 16.96 8.12
C VAL A 5 5.39 15.74 8.05
N ARG A 6 6.50 15.73 8.81
CA ARG A 6 7.39 14.58 8.87
C ARG A 6 6.71 13.37 9.54
N ASN A 7 5.96 13.59 10.61
CA ASN A 7 5.21 12.52 11.27
C ASN A 7 4.12 11.95 10.36
N GLN A 8 3.40 12.81 9.63
CA GLN A 8 2.43 12.37 8.62
C GLN A 8 3.10 11.58 7.50
N ALA A 9 4.27 12.01 7.02
CA ALA A 9 5.02 11.29 5.99
C ALA A 9 5.44 9.89 6.48
N TRP A 10 5.96 9.79 7.70
CA TRP A 10 6.35 8.51 8.29
C TRP A 10 5.17 7.53 8.40
N ILE A 11 3.99 8.01 8.78
CA ILE A 11 2.75 7.20 8.78
C ILE A 11 2.34 6.83 7.35
N GLY A 12 2.44 7.78 6.42
CA GLY A 12 2.10 7.58 5.02
C GLY A 12 2.95 6.53 4.33
N ASP A 13 4.26 6.51 4.58
CA ASP A 13 5.18 5.47 4.08
C ASP A 13 4.76 4.08 4.58
N ALA A 14 4.41 3.94 5.86
CA ALA A 14 3.93 2.67 6.41
C ALA A 14 2.63 2.20 5.73
N VAL A 15 1.68 3.12 5.50
CA VAL A 15 0.41 2.84 4.82
C VAL A 15 0.64 2.46 3.35
N LEU A 16 1.55 3.17 2.67
CA LEU A 16 1.95 2.88 1.29
C LEU A 16 2.57 1.49 1.17
N SER A 17 3.50 1.16 2.08
CA SER A 17 4.15 -0.14 2.14
C SER A 17 3.16 -1.27 2.38
N LEU A 18 2.19 -1.07 3.28
CA LEU A 18 1.12 -2.05 3.52
C LEU A 18 0.25 -2.26 2.28
N TYR A 19 -0.20 -1.18 1.64
CA TYR A 19 -0.98 -1.25 0.40
C TYR A 19 -0.28 -2.12 -0.65
N VAL A 20 1.02 -1.88 -0.88
CA VAL A 20 1.76 -2.61 -1.91
C VAL A 20 1.91 -4.08 -1.54
N ARG A 21 2.20 -4.39 -0.27
CA ARG A 21 2.30 -5.78 0.20
C ARG A 21 1.00 -6.54 0.03
N GLU A 22 -0.14 -5.92 0.36
CA GLU A 22 -1.46 -6.53 0.15
C GLU A 22 -1.78 -6.70 -1.34
N TRP A 23 -1.48 -5.70 -2.16
CA TRP A 23 -1.74 -5.76 -3.60
C TRP A 23 -0.92 -6.85 -4.30
N LEU A 24 0.30 -7.10 -3.82
CA LEU A 24 1.19 -8.16 -4.31
C LEU A 24 0.90 -9.56 -3.70
N SER A 25 0.08 -9.63 -2.64
CA SER A 25 -0.23 -10.86 -1.88
C SER A 25 -0.91 -12.00 -2.66
N PRO A 26 -1.77 -11.77 -3.68
CA PRO A 26 -2.48 -12.85 -4.40
C PRO A 26 -1.59 -13.86 -5.16
N CYS A 27 -0.27 -13.73 -5.12
CA CYS A 27 0.68 -14.60 -5.82
C CYS A 27 1.13 -15.81 -4.99
N ILE A 28 0.26 -16.45 -4.20
CA ILE A 28 0.58 -17.76 -3.59
C ILE A 28 0.41 -18.84 -4.66
N GLY A 29 1.51 -19.41 -5.15
CA GLY A 29 1.51 -20.52 -6.12
C GLY A 29 1.83 -20.17 -7.58
N GLN A 30 1.91 -18.88 -7.94
CA GLN A 30 2.50 -18.45 -9.21
C GLN A 30 3.95 -18.03 -8.98
N THR A 31 4.85 -18.24 -9.97
CA THR A 31 6.23 -17.75 -9.93
C THR A 31 6.18 -16.28 -9.54
N VAL A 32 6.63 -15.99 -8.32
CA VAL A 32 6.46 -14.71 -7.69
C VAL A 32 7.10 -13.65 -8.61
N PRO A 33 6.34 -12.67 -9.15
CA PRO A 33 6.97 -11.50 -9.75
C PRO A 33 7.91 -10.90 -8.71
N ASP A 34 9.01 -10.25 -9.11
CA ASP A 34 9.98 -9.69 -8.18
C ASP A 34 9.31 -8.69 -7.20
N ARG A 35 8.75 -9.21 -6.10
CA ARG A 35 7.88 -8.48 -5.17
C ARG A 35 8.69 -7.40 -4.48
N ASN A 36 9.96 -7.69 -4.24
CA ASN A 36 10.89 -6.72 -3.66
C ASN A 36 11.14 -5.59 -4.65
N ALA A 37 11.46 -5.90 -5.92
CA ALA A 37 11.64 -4.83 -6.92
C ALA A 37 10.35 -4.04 -7.20
N LEU A 38 9.18 -4.69 -7.18
CA LEU A 38 7.89 -4.01 -7.33
C LEU A 38 7.55 -3.14 -6.12
N HIS A 39 7.84 -3.61 -4.91
CA HIS A 39 7.68 -2.86 -3.67
C HIS A 39 8.61 -1.64 -3.65
N GLU A 40 9.91 -1.86 -3.86
CA GLU A 40 10.93 -0.81 -3.93
C GLU A 40 10.59 0.22 -5.02
N LEU A 41 10.16 -0.23 -6.21
CA LEU A 41 9.73 0.68 -7.26
C LEU A 41 8.57 1.58 -6.81
N PHE A 42 7.53 1.00 -6.21
CA PHE A 42 6.31 1.73 -5.82
C PHE A 42 6.57 2.72 -4.68
N THR A 43 7.43 2.37 -3.72
CA THR A 43 7.75 3.22 -2.57
C THR A 43 8.97 4.11 -2.79
N SER A 44 9.64 4.04 -3.96
CA SER A 44 10.82 4.86 -4.22
C SER A 44 10.50 6.35 -4.34
N ASN A 45 11.38 7.19 -3.79
CA ASN A 45 11.34 8.64 -4.00
C ASN A 45 11.33 9.02 -5.49
N GLN A 46 12.03 8.24 -6.34
CA GLN A 46 12.02 8.46 -7.78
C GLN A 46 10.61 8.30 -8.37
N PHE A 47 9.88 7.25 -7.99
CA PHE A 47 8.50 7.08 -8.42
C PHE A 47 7.59 8.16 -7.84
N LEU A 48 7.67 8.43 -6.54
CA LEU A 48 6.84 9.43 -5.85
C LEU A 48 7.07 10.85 -6.37
N SER A 49 8.29 11.17 -6.81
CA SER A 49 8.62 12.46 -7.44
C SER A 49 7.79 12.77 -8.69
N GLY A 50 7.21 11.76 -9.33
CA GLY A 50 6.29 11.92 -10.45
C GLY A 50 4.92 12.52 -10.06
N PHE A 51 4.64 12.63 -8.75
CA PHE A 51 3.36 13.12 -8.21
C PHE A 51 3.49 14.35 -7.31
N GLY A 52 4.72 14.74 -6.95
CA GLY A 52 5.02 15.82 -6.01
C GLY A 52 6.35 15.56 -5.29
N GLU A 53 6.69 16.40 -4.31
CA GLU A 53 7.84 16.11 -3.44
C GLU A 53 7.54 14.83 -2.62
N PRO A 54 8.44 13.82 -2.55
CA PRO A 54 8.15 12.52 -1.94
C PRO A 54 7.59 12.58 -0.52
N THR A 55 8.22 13.37 0.36
CA THR A 55 7.78 13.52 1.74
C THR A 55 6.38 14.13 1.82
N ALA A 56 6.06 15.09 0.94
CA ALA A 56 4.73 15.69 0.86
C ALA A 56 3.68 14.69 0.36
N VAL A 57 4.02 13.84 -0.62
CA VAL A 57 3.13 12.78 -1.12
C VAL A 57 2.85 11.76 -0.01
N GLU A 58 3.88 11.33 0.72
CA GLU A 58 3.73 10.46 1.89
C GLU A 58 2.87 11.14 2.96
N ALA A 59 3.12 12.41 3.27
CA ALA A 59 2.35 13.15 4.28
C ALA A 59 0.87 13.28 3.91
N GLU A 60 0.55 13.41 2.63
CA GLU A 60 -0.83 13.39 2.14
C GLU A 60 -1.51 12.04 2.41
N ILE A 61 -0.83 10.93 2.10
CA ILE A 61 -1.33 9.58 2.40
C ILE A 61 -1.57 9.42 3.91
N GLY A 62 -0.59 9.80 4.73
CA GLY A 62 -0.67 9.70 6.18
C GLY A 62 -1.82 10.54 6.75
N ARG A 63 -2.07 11.72 6.20
CA ARG A 63 -3.20 12.58 6.60
C ARG A 63 -4.56 11.96 6.26
N ILE A 64 -4.72 11.43 5.05
CA ILE A 64 -5.96 10.74 4.64
C ILE A 64 -6.21 9.54 5.56
N TYR A 65 -5.16 8.78 5.89
CA TYR A 65 -5.26 7.67 6.83
C TYR A 65 -5.70 8.13 8.22
N LEU A 66 -5.09 9.19 8.76
CA LEU A 66 -5.42 9.71 10.10
C LEU A 66 -6.85 10.27 10.18
N GLU A 67 -7.34 10.90 9.12
CA GLU A 67 -8.66 11.55 9.09
C GLU A 67 -9.80 10.59 8.71
N GLN A 68 -9.54 9.66 7.79
CA GLN A 68 -10.58 8.88 7.11
C GLN A 68 -10.35 7.36 7.16
N GLY A 69 -9.23 6.94 7.74
CA GLY A 69 -8.88 5.54 7.91
C GLY A 69 -8.27 4.87 6.69
N LEU A 70 -7.87 3.61 6.89
CA LEU A 70 -7.16 2.79 5.90
C LEU A 70 -7.92 2.63 4.57
N PRO A 71 -9.25 2.40 4.54
CA PRO A 71 -9.98 2.28 3.28
C PRO A 71 -9.93 3.55 2.43
N ALA A 72 -9.91 4.74 3.02
CA ALA A 72 -9.81 5.99 2.26
C ALA A 72 -8.39 6.18 1.69
N ALA A 73 -7.36 5.92 2.51
CA ALA A 73 -5.96 6.00 2.07
C ALA A 73 -5.66 5.03 0.91
N PHE A 74 -6.15 3.80 0.99
CA PHE A 74 -6.00 2.83 -0.11
C PHE A 74 -6.74 3.28 -1.38
N ALA A 75 -7.82 4.06 -1.27
CA ALA A 75 -8.58 4.54 -2.43
C ALA A 75 -7.79 5.62 -3.14
N HIS A 76 -7.21 6.53 -2.34
CA HIS A 76 -6.31 7.56 -2.81
C HIS A 76 -5.10 6.94 -3.53
N ILE A 77 -4.41 5.99 -2.90
CA ILE A 77 -3.22 5.31 -3.47
C ILE A 77 -3.59 4.61 -4.79
N GLN A 78 -4.68 3.83 -4.80
CA GLN A 78 -5.13 3.11 -5.99
C GLN A 78 -5.49 4.06 -7.14
N GLY A 79 -6.29 5.10 -6.86
CA GLY A 79 -6.78 6.04 -7.87
C GLY A 79 -5.67 6.92 -8.46
N ARG A 80 -4.65 7.26 -7.67
CA ARG A 80 -3.59 8.18 -8.07
C ARG A 80 -2.37 7.49 -8.66
N PHE A 81 -1.91 6.39 -8.05
CA PHE A 81 -0.58 5.84 -8.36
C PHE A 81 -0.61 4.58 -9.23
N ALA A 82 -1.66 3.76 -9.13
CA ALA A 82 -1.66 2.41 -9.70
C ALA A 82 -1.41 2.37 -11.21
N GLU A 83 -2.06 3.23 -11.99
CA GLU A 83 -1.91 3.23 -13.45
C GLU A 83 -0.50 3.66 -13.89
N ARG A 84 0.10 4.64 -13.20
CA ARG A 84 1.48 5.05 -13.48
C ARG A 84 2.47 3.96 -13.07
N PHE A 85 2.23 3.32 -11.93
CA PHE A 85 3.04 2.20 -11.48
C PHE A 85 3.07 1.05 -12.48
N LEU A 86 1.91 0.58 -12.95
CA LEU A 86 1.84 -0.51 -13.92
C LEU A 86 2.56 -0.16 -15.23
N ARG A 87 2.46 1.10 -15.69
CA ARG A 87 3.21 1.59 -16.86
C ARG A 87 4.73 1.58 -16.61
N THR A 88 5.19 2.06 -15.46
CA THR A 88 6.62 2.05 -15.10
C THR A 88 7.16 0.63 -14.96
N ALA A 89 6.44 -0.26 -14.28
CA ALA A 89 6.82 -1.65 -14.10
C ALA A 89 6.95 -2.39 -15.45
N ARG A 90 6.00 -2.20 -16.38
CA ARG A 90 6.09 -2.75 -17.74
C ARG A 90 7.30 -2.21 -18.51
N LYS A 91 7.60 -0.91 -18.39
CA LYS A 91 8.80 -0.30 -19.00
C LYS A 91 10.09 -0.92 -18.47
N LEU A 92 10.13 -1.24 -17.18
CA LEU A 92 11.24 -1.95 -16.51
C LEU A 92 11.19 -3.47 -16.70
N ARG A 93 10.24 -3.98 -17.50
CA ARG A 93 10.03 -5.42 -17.77
C ARG A 93 9.75 -6.26 -16.51
N LEU A 94 9.26 -5.63 -15.44
CA LEU A 94 8.78 -6.32 -14.26
C LEU A 94 7.44 -6.99 -14.58
N ARG A 95 7.24 -8.22 -14.08
CA ARG A 95 6.01 -8.97 -14.31
C ARG A 95 4.87 -8.43 -13.46
N VAL A 96 3.86 -7.85 -14.11
CA VAL A 96 2.66 -7.29 -13.47
C VAL A 96 1.37 -7.77 -14.13
N SER A 97 1.42 -8.89 -14.85
CA SER A 97 0.28 -9.43 -15.63
C SER A 97 -0.94 -9.79 -14.77
N SER A 98 -0.74 -10.13 -13.50
CA SER A 98 -1.80 -10.38 -12.52
C SER A 98 -2.29 -9.13 -11.79
N LEU A 99 -1.58 -8.00 -11.92
CA LEU A 99 -1.92 -6.74 -11.27
C LEU A 99 -2.73 -5.86 -12.22
N THR A 100 -3.89 -5.43 -11.74
CA THR A 100 -4.76 -4.51 -12.47
C THR A 100 -5.19 -3.39 -11.54
N THR A 101 -5.57 -2.25 -12.11
CA THR A 101 -6.14 -1.12 -11.37
C THR A 101 -7.47 -1.48 -10.67
N ALA A 102 -8.11 -2.58 -11.07
CA ALA A 102 -9.35 -3.07 -10.48
C ALA A 102 -9.12 -3.97 -9.25
N ASN A 103 -7.96 -4.63 -9.13
CA ASN A 103 -7.67 -5.54 -8.02
C ASN A 103 -7.11 -4.78 -6.81
N ARG A 104 -7.94 -3.94 -6.21
CA ARG A 104 -7.55 -3.11 -5.06
C ARG A 104 -7.41 -3.95 -3.79
N PRO A 105 -6.35 -3.74 -2.97
CA PRO A 105 -6.25 -4.43 -1.69
C PRO A 105 -7.45 -4.09 -0.79
N GLN A 106 -8.09 -5.14 -0.31
CA GLN A 106 -9.17 -5.08 0.66
C GLN A 106 -8.53 -5.41 2.01
N SER A 107 -7.99 -4.41 2.72
CA SER A 107 -7.55 -4.62 4.10
C SER A 107 -8.80 -4.87 4.94
N THR A 108 -9.31 -6.10 4.87
CA THR A 108 -10.51 -6.52 5.57
C THR A 108 -10.17 -6.39 7.03
N GLN A 109 -10.94 -5.57 7.75
CA GLN A 109 -11.27 -5.91 9.13
C GLN A 109 -12.02 -7.25 9.07
N LYS A 110 -11.28 -8.35 8.97
CA LYS A 110 -11.79 -9.63 9.43
C LYS A 110 -11.81 -9.45 10.93
N THR A 111 -12.97 -9.11 11.49
CA THR A 111 -13.19 -9.12 12.92
C THR A 111 -12.74 -10.50 13.40
N ILE A 112 -11.54 -10.56 13.97
CA ILE A 112 -11.11 -11.71 14.75
C ILE A 112 -11.95 -11.57 16.00
N HIS A 113 -13.16 -12.14 16.00
CA HIS A 113 -13.82 -12.48 17.25
C HIS A 113 -12.86 -13.47 17.92
N PRO A 114 -12.28 -13.15 19.09
CA PRO A 114 -11.69 -14.21 19.88
C PRO A 114 -12.88 -15.09 20.30
N GLN A 115 -13.01 -16.28 19.71
CA GLN A 115 -13.71 -17.36 20.38
C GLN A 115 -12.84 -17.71 21.60
N ILE A 116 -13.03 -16.96 22.68
CA ILE A 116 -12.61 -17.41 24.01
C ILE A 116 -13.56 -18.56 24.32
N THR A 117 -13.15 -19.78 23.99
CA THR A 117 -13.77 -20.98 24.52
C THR A 117 -13.67 -20.88 26.04
N GLN A 118 -14.82 -20.83 26.70
CA GLN A 118 -14.91 -20.97 28.15
C GLN A 118 -14.23 -22.30 28.49
N ILE A 119 -13.11 -22.22 29.21
CA ILE A 119 -12.52 -23.37 29.88
C ILE A 119 -13.37 -23.59 31.11
N ASP A 120 -14.25 -24.59 31.05
CA ASP A 120 -14.91 -25.14 32.23
C ASP A 120 -13.82 -25.62 33.19
N THR A 121 -13.76 -24.99 34.36
CA THR A 121 -12.98 -25.46 35.50
C THR A 121 -13.84 -26.46 36.26
N ASP A 122 -13.49 -27.74 36.17
CA ASP A 122 -13.83 -28.77 37.18
C ASP A 122 -12.93 -28.62 38.41
#